data_AF-A0A6B3CYS1-F1
#
_entry.id   AF-A0A6B3CYS1-F1
#
_cell.length_a   1.000
_cell.length_b   1.000
_cell.length_c   1.000
_cell.angle_alpha   90.00
_cell.angle_beta   90.00
_cell.angle_gamma   90.00
#
_symmetry.space_group_name_H-M   'P 1'
#
loop_
_entity.id
_entity.type
_entity.pdbx_description
1 polymer ?
#
loop_
_entity_poly.entity_id
_entity_poly.type
_entity_poly.pdbx_seq_one_letter_code
_entity_poly.pdbx_strand_id
1 'polypeptide(L)'
;IGLVLAHSMQRMTKAVRLLLTGALIAAWSLPLLVATSIFRWFADSDYGVANMVLTEYLGLDFQGHNWWLDPKQGFLMIGAVVVWGAVPFVAVTLYAAFTQVPSELEEAAELDGAGRIGVFRYVTWPVIKPVFQMV
;
A
#
# COMPACT_ATOMS: atom_id res chain seq x y z
N ILE A 1 -2.40 -2.71 3.07
CA ILE A 1 -2.29 -1.75 1.94
C ILE A 1 -1.88 -2.48 0.65
N GLY A 2 -0.71 -3.13 0.61
CA GLY A 2 -0.24 -3.83 -0.60
C GLY A 2 -1.22 -4.86 -1.17
N LEU A 3 -1.83 -5.70 -0.32
CA LEU A 3 -2.87 -6.66 -0.74
C LEU A 3 -4.07 -5.99 -1.43
N VAL A 4 -4.53 -4.85 -0.89
CA VAL A 4 -5.67 -4.10 -1.44
C VAL A 4 -5.31 -3.51 -2.80
N LEU A 5 -4.11 -2.94 -2.94
CA LEU A 5 -3.60 -2.45 -4.23
C LEU A 5 -3.48 -3.60 -5.24
N ALA A 6 -2.88 -4.71 -4.84
CA ALA A 6 -2.71 -5.89 -5.69
C ALA A 6 -4.06 -6.44 -6.20
N HIS A 7 -5.05 -6.57 -5.33
CA HIS A 7 -6.40 -7.00 -5.72
C HIS A 7 -7.06 -5.98 -6.67
N SER A 8 -6.88 -4.69 -6.42
CA SER A 8 -7.42 -3.62 -7.29
C SER A 8 -6.77 -3.64 -8.68
N MET A 9 -5.48 -3.94 -8.76
CA MET A 9 -4.72 -4.05 -10.02
C MET A 9 -5.24 -5.16 -10.95
N GLN A 10 -5.90 -6.20 -10.42
CA GLN A 10 -6.55 -7.23 -11.25
C GLN A 10 -7.67 -6.64 -12.13
N ARG A 11 -8.34 -5.58 -11.66
CA ARG A 11 -9.49 -4.96 -12.34
C ARG A 11 -9.13 -3.72 -13.17
N MET A 12 -7.86 -3.32 -13.17
CA MET A 12 -7.38 -2.15 -13.92
C MET A 12 -7.16 -2.47 -15.40
N THR A 13 -7.35 -1.47 -16.25
CA THR A 13 -6.90 -1.55 -17.65
C THR A 13 -5.38 -1.69 -17.71
N LYS A 14 -4.87 -2.29 -18.80
CA LYS A 14 -3.42 -2.49 -18.97
C LYS A 14 -2.61 -1.19 -18.82
N ALA A 15 -3.12 -0.08 -19.36
CA ALA A 15 -2.46 1.23 -19.27
C ALA A 15 -2.39 1.75 -17.83
N VAL A 16 -3.52 1.77 -17.11
CA VAL A 16 -3.57 2.23 -15.72
C VAL A 16 -2.69 1.38 -14.83
N ARG A 17 -2.73 0.05 -15.02
CA ARG A 17 -1.88 -0.86 -14.27
C ARG A 17 -0.39 -0.63 -14.53
N LEU A 18 0.01 -0.42 -15.79
CA LEU A 18 1.40 -0.16 -16.13
C LEU A 18 1.90 1.16 -15.51
N LEU A 19 1.07 2.21 -15.57
CA LEU A 19 1.38 3.50 -14.96
C LEU A 19 1.52 3.38 -13.44
N LEU A 20 0.59 2.68 -12.78
CA LEU A 20 0.64 2.45 -11.34
C LEU A 20 1.88 1.63 -10.95
N THR A 21 2.16 0.53 -11.64
CA THR A 21 3.36 -0.28 -11.39
C THR A 21 4.63 0.54 -11.59
N GLY A 22 4.69 1.35 -12.65
CA GLY A 22 5.81 2.27 -12.90
C GLY A 22 5.99 3.29 -11.77
N ALA A 23 4.91 3.90 -11.29
CA ALA A 23 4.95 4.84 -10.17
C ALA A 23 5.39 4.18 -8.86
N LEU A 24 4.89 2.97 -8.58
CA LEU A 24 5.29 2.18 -7.41
C LEU A 24 6.79 1.84 -7.45
N ILE A 25 7.29 1.37 -8.60
CA ILE A 25 8.72 1.06 -8.77
C ILE A 25 9.57 2.32 -8.67
N ALA A 26 9.13 3.43 -9.25
CA ALA A 26 9.82 4.72 -9.15
C ALA A 26 9.93 5.17 -7.69
N ALA A 27 8.84 5.09 -6.93
CA ALA A 27 8.85 5.37 -5.49
C ALA A 27 9.81 4.44 -4.73
N TRP A 28 9.81 3.14 -5.04
CA TRP A 28 10.68 2.15 -4.42
C TRP A 28 12.17 2.32 -4.77
N SER A 29 12.46 2.94 -5.92
CA SER A 29 13.82 3.21 -6.37
C SER A 29 14.52 4.35 -5.63
N LEU A 30 13.78 5.15 -4.85
CA LEU A 30 14.36 6.26 -4.09
C LEU A 30 15.29 5.72 -3.00
N PRO A 31 16.51 6.29 -2.86
CA PRO A 31 17.38 5.97 -1.73
C PRO A 31 16.67 6.27 -0.41
N LEU A 32 16.88 5.41 0.60
CA LEU A 32 16.26 5.56 1.91
C LEU A 32 16.49 6.96 2.51
N LEU A 33 17.70 7.51 2.34
CA LEU A 33 18.03 8.87 2.78
C LEU A 33 17.08 9.91 2.17
N VAL A 34 16.80 9.84 0.87
CA VAL A 34 15.91 10.77 0.18
C VAL A 34 14.48 10.62 0.71
N ALA A 35 13.99 9.39 0.85
CA ALA A 35 12.67 9.12 1.40
C ALA A 35 12.54 9.69 2.83
N THR A 36 13.53 9.46 3.70
CA THR A 36 13.50 10.00 5.07
C THR A 36 13.54 11.53 5.10
N SER A 37 14.27 12.19 4.19
CA SER A 37 14.29 13.65 4.10
C SER A 37 12.94 14.22 3.69
N ILE A 38 12.25 13.58 2.74
CA ILE A 38 10.89 13.98 2.32
C ILE A 38 9.90 13.84 3.47
N PHE A 39 9.92 12.72 4.19
CA PHE A 39 9.03 12.51 5.34
C PHE A 39 9.35 13.43 6.51
N ARG A 40 10.64 13.78 6.70
CA ARG A 40 11.02 14.80 7.68
C ARG A 40 10.43 16.16 7.33
N TRP A 41 10.44 16.53 6.05
CA TRP A 41 9.78 17.75 5.58
C TRP A 41 8.26 17.68 5.74
N PHE A 42 7.62 16.54 5.47
CA PHE A 42 6.18 16.38 5.73
C PHE A 42 5.82 16.63 7.20
N ALA A 43 6.68 16.23 8.13
CA ALA A 43 6.50 16.41 9.57
C ALA A 43 7.24 17.64 10.14
N ASP A 44 7.60 18.60 9.28
CA ASP A 44 8.19 19.87 9.72
C ASP A 44 7.16 20.72 10.49
N SER A 45 7.59 21.42 11.55
CA SER A 45 6.67 22.17 12.40
C SER A 45 6.11 23.41 11.71
N ASP A 46 6.94 24.06 10.88
CA ASP A 46 6.68 25.41 10.38
C ASP A 46 6.10 25.35 8.97
N TYR A 47 6.63 24.44 8.13
CA TYR A 47 6.28 24.33 6.71
C TYR A 47 5.85 22.91 6.31
N GLY A 48 5.53 22.05 7.29
CA GLY A 48 5.22 20.65 7.04
C GLY A 48 3.84 20.44 6.43
N VAL A 49 3.79 19.58 5.41
CA VAL A 49 2.55 19.20 4.73
C VAL A 49 1.55 18.57 5.70
N ALA A 50 1.99 17.79 6.69
CA ALA A 50 1.11 17.18 7.67
C ALA A 50 0.34 18.24 8.49
N ASN A 51 1.07 19.25 9.00
CA ASN A 51 0.47 20.34 9.79
C ASN A 51 -0.47 21.20 8.94
N MET A 52 -0.04 21.53 7.72
CA MET A 52 -0.86 22.26 6.75
C MET A 52 -2.18 21.52 6.48
N VAL A 53 -2.11 20.20 6.22
CA VAL A 53 -3.31 19.42 5.89
C VAL A 53 -4.26 19.29 7.07
N LEU A 54 -3.73 19.03 8.28
CA LEU A 54 -4.55 18.91 9.48
C LEU A 54 -5.21 20.24 9.84
N THR A 55 -4.50 21.34 9.65
CA THR A 55 -4.99 22.68 9.99
C THR A 55 -5.97 23.20 8.96
N GLU A 56 -5.59 23.23 7.69
CA GLU A 56 -6.36 23.93 6.66
C GLU A 56 -7.52 23.08 6.12
N TYR A 57 -7.36 21.76 6.01
CA TYR A 57 -8.38 20.90 5.42
C TYR A 57 -9.21 20.12 6.43
N LEU A 58 -8.65 19.81 7.61
CA LEU A 58 -9.35 19.07 8.65
C LEU A 58 -9.81 19.95 9.82
N GLY A 59 -9.41 21.23 9.84
CA GLY A 59 -9.84 22.20 10.85
C GLY A 59 -9.30 21.92 12.26
N LEU A 60 -8.22 21.14 12.37
CA LEU A 60 -7.56 20.84 13.64
C LEU A 60 -6.47 21.87 13.94
N ASP A 61 -6.18 22.18 15.20
CA ASP A 61 -5.10 23.12 15.51
C ASP A 61 -3.73 22.41 15.59
N PHE A 62 -3.01 22.39 14.48
CA PHE A 62 -1.67 21.80 14.36
C PHE A 62 -0.61 22.82 13.88
N GLN A 63 -0.90 24.13 13.97
CA GLN A 63 0.07 25.15 13.57
C GLN A 63 1.31 25.09 14.48
N GLY A 64 2.50 25.00 13.88
CA GLY A 64 3.76 24.89 14.63
C GLY A 64 3.94 23.55 15.36
N HIS A 65 3.07 22.56 15.13
CA HIS A 65 3.12 21.30 15.86
C HIS A 65 4.35 20.48 15.51
N ASN A 66 5.15 20.11 16.51
CA ASN A 66 6.37 19.34 16.31
C ASN A 66 6.17 17.86 16.66
N TRP A 67 6.02 17.04 15.62
CA TRP A 67 5.84 15.59 15.68
C TRP A 67 6.98 14.83 16.36
N TRP A 68 8.15 15.44 16.49
CA TRP A 68 9.35 14.79 17.02
C TRP A 68 9.54 15.00 18.53
N LEU A 69 8.78 15.91 19.15
CA LEU A 69 8.82 16.12 20.60
C LEU A 69 8.14 14.99 21.38
N ASP A 70 7.10 14.37 20.80
CA ASP A 70 6.44 13.20 21.36
C ASP A 70 7.03 11.92 20.74
N PRO A 71 7.69 11.05 21.53
CA PRO A 71 8.27 9.81 21.03
C PRO A 71 7.27 8.89 20.30
N LYS A 72 5.99 8.89 20.69
CA LYS A 72 4.97 8.07 20.03
C LYS A 72 4.68 8.60 18.63
N GLN A 73 4.59 9.91 18.47
CA GLN A 73 4.35 10.56 17.18
C GLN A 73 5.57 10.42 16.27
N GLY A 74 6.78 10.60 16.81
CA GLY A 74 8.02 10.33 16.08
C GLY A 74 8.11 8.88 15.60
N PHE A 75 7.73 7.92 16.43
CA PHE A 75 7.65 6.51 16.04
C PHE A 75 6.62 6.28 14.91
N LEU A 76 5.44 6.91 14.98
CA LEU A 76 4.45 6.84 13.91
C LEU A 76 4.98 7.42 12.59
N MET A 77 5.71 8.54 12.63
CA MET A 77 6.32 9.13 11.43
C MET A 77 7.38 8.20 10.81
N ILE A 78 8.23 7.60 11.63
CA ILE A 78 9.21 6.58 11.17
C ILE A 78 8.48 5.38 10.56
N GLY A 79 7.45 4.88 11.25
CA GLY A 79 6.62 3.78 10.77
C GLY A 79 5.96 4.10 9.43
N ALA A 80 5.49 5.33 9.22
CA ALA A 80 4.91 5.76 7.96
C ALA A 80 5.92 5.70 6.80
N VAL A 81 7.18 6.11 7.02
CA VAL A 81 8.24 5.99 6.00
C VAL A 81 8.49 4.53 5.64
N VAL A 82 8.58 3.65 6.64
CA VAL A 82 8.83 2.21 6.46
C VAL A 82 7.67 1.56 5.69
N VAL A 83 6.43 1.84 6.10
CA VAL A 83 5.24 1.31 5.42
C VAL A 83 5.18 1.81 3.99
N TRP A 84 5.39 3.11 3.76
CA TRP A 84 5.41 3.69 2.41
C TRP A 84 6.46 3.02 1.51
N GLY A 85 7.67 2.80 2.02
CA GLY A 85 8.75 2.14 1.28
C GLY A 85 8.48 0.65 0.99
N ALA A 86 7.72 -0.04 1.84
CA ALA A 86 7.37 -1.44 1.65
C ALA A 86 6.22 -1.66 0.65
N VAL A 87 5.28 -0.70 0.55
CA VAL A 87 4.05 -0.83 -0.26
C VAL A 87 4.32 -1.28 -1.71
N PRO A 88 5.26 -0.70 -2.47
CA PRO A 88 5.54 -1.14 -3.84
C PRO A 88 5.90 -2.62 -3.95
N PHE A 89 6.83 -3.08 -3.12
CA PHE A 89 7.29 -4.48 -3.14
C PHE A 89 6.14 -5.43 -2.83
N VAL A 90 5.36 -5.16 -1.78
CA VAL A 90 4.22 -5.99 -1.39
C VAL A 90 3.13 -6.00 -2.46
N ALA A 91 2.79 -4.83 -3.01
CA ALA A 91 1.72 -4.71 -4.01
C ALA A 91 2.06 -5.45 -5.32
N VAL A 92 3.28 -5.25 -5.84
CA VAL A 92 3.71 -5.88 -7.10
C VAL A 92 3.85 -7.39 -6.94
N THR A 93 4.45 -7.84 -5.82
CA THR A 93 4.64 -9.27 -5.54
C THR A 93 3.31 -10.00 -5.38
N LEU A 94 2.38 -9.44 -4.61
CA LEU A 94 1.04 -10.02 -4.46
C LEU A 94 0.25 -9.96 -5.77
N TYR A 95 0.37 -8.90 -6.56
CA TYR A 95 -0.27 -8.84 -7.87
C TYR A 95 0.23 -9.97 -8.78
N ALA A 96 1.54 -10.24 -8.80
CA ALA A 96 2.10 -11.38 -9.51
C ALA A 96 1.53 -12.70 -9.00
N ALA A 97 1.40 -12.89 -7.69
CA ALA A 97 0.79 -14.10 -7.11
C ALA A 97 -0.67 -14.27 -7.56
N PHE A 98 -1.45 -13.18 -7.57
CA PHE A 98 -2.83 -13.18 -8.07
C PHE A 98 -2.93 -13.61 -9.54
N THR A 99 -1.94 -13.29 -10.38
CA THR A 99 -1.94 -13.74 -11.79
C THR A 99 -1.63 -15.22 -11.98
N GLN A 100 -1.15 -15.90 -10.92
CA GLN A 100 -0.84 -17.33 -10.94
C GLN A 100 -2.01 -18.21 -10.45
N VAL A 101 -3.13 -17.60 -10.04
CA VAL A 101 -4.34 -18.34 -9.65
C VAL A 101 -4.98 -18.93 -10.91
N PRO A 102 -5.09 -20.27 -11.04
CA PRO A 102 -5.69 -20.88 -12.23
C PRO A 102 -7.17 -20.52 -12.35
N SER A 103 -7.57 -19.99 -13.51
CA SER A 103 -8.97 -19.61 -13.75
C SER A 103 -9.91 -20.81 -13.73
N GLU A 104 -9.43 -22.00 -14.12
CA GLU A 104 -10.27 -23.20 -14.11
C GLU A 104 -10.72 -23.59 -12.69
N LEU A 105 -9.90 -23.30 -11.66
CA LEU A 105 -10.28 -23.55 -10.27
C LEU A 105 -11.32 -22.55 -9.77
N GLU A 106 -11.24 -21.31 -10.23
CA GLU A 106 -12.24 -20.29 -9.90
C GLU A 106 -13.58 -20.60 -10.57
N GLU A 107 -13.56 -20.98 -11.85
CA GLU A 107 -14.75 -21.39 -12.61
C GLU A 107 -15.40 -22.65 -12.03
N ALA A 108 -14.60 -23.67 -11.67
CA ALA A 108 -15.12 -24.88 -11.04
C ALA A 108 -15.82 -24.58 -9.70
N ALA A 109 -15.24 -23.71 -8.87
CA ALA A 109 -15.86 -23.31 -7.62
C ALA A 109 -17.17 -22.54 -7.84
N GLU A 110 -17.27 -21.70 -8.87
CA GLU A 110 -18.52 -21.02 -9.24
C GLU A 110 -19.60 -22.02 -9.70
N LEU A 111 -19.22 -23.04 -10.47
CA LEU A 111 -20.12 -24.14 -10.87
C LEU A 111 -20.62 -24.96 -9.67
N ASP A 112 -19.78 -25.14 -8.65
CA ASP A 112 -20.14 -25.78 -7.38
C ASP A 112 -21.00 -24.89 -6.46
N GLY A 113 -21.37 -23.68 -6.92
CA GLY A 113 -22.24 -22.76 -6.19
C GLY A 113 -21.51 -21.81 -5.24
N ALA A 114 -20.18 -21.72 -5.30
CA ALA A 114 -19.44 -20.73 -4.54
C ALA A 114 -19.68 -19.32 -5.11
N GLY A 115 -20.25 -18.43 -4.31
CA GLY A 115 -20.29 -17.00 -4.63
C GLY A 115 -18.89 -16.37 -4.56
N ARG A 116 -18.76 -15.10 -4.97
CA ARG A 116 -17.47 -14.36 -5.03
C ARG A 116 -16.62 -14.42 -3.75
N ILE A 117 -17.25 -14.39 -2.58
CA ILE A 117 -16.56 -14.50 -1.28
C ILE A 117 -16.04 -15.93 -1.07
N GLY A 118 -16.81 -16.93 -1.49
CA GLY A 118 -16.43 -18.35 -1.45
C GLY A 118 -15.24 -18.63 -2.36
N VAL A 119 -15.30 -18.19 -3.62
CA VAL A 119 -14.19 -18.31 -4.58
C VAL A 119 -12.91 -17.68 -3.99
N PHE A 120 -12.99 -16.44 -3.51
CA PHE A 120 -11.82 -15.79 -2.91
C PHE A 120 -11.28 -16.56 -1.68
N ARG A 121 -12.15 -16.99 -0.76
CA ARG A 121 -11.73 -17.62 0.51
C ARG A 121 -11.18 -19.03 0.31
N TYR A 122 -11.76 -19.81 -0.60
CA TYR A 122 -11.49 -21.24 -0.74
C TYR A 122 -10.58 -21.57 -1.93
N VAL A 123 -10.45 -20.68 -2.92
CA VAL A 123 -9.59 -20.89 -4.10
C VAL A 123 -8.47 -19.87 -4.13
N THR A 124 -8.79 -18.59 -4.29
CA THR A 124 -7.79 -17.53 -4.53
C THR A 124 -6.86 -17.34 -3.31
N TRP A 125 -7.40 -17.24 -2.10
CA TRP A 125 -6.63 -16.98 -0.87
C TRP A 125 -5.64 -18.10 -0.54
N PRO A 126 -6.01 -19.40 -0.54
CA PRO A 126 -5.06 -20.48 -0.33
C PRO A 126 -3.89 -20.48 -1.31
N VAL A 127 -4.13 -20.13 -2.59
CA VAL A 127 -3.07 -20.08 -3.62
C VAL A 127 -2.09 -18.94 -3.35
N ILE A 128 -2.57 -17.74 -3.00
CA ILE A 128 -1.69 -16.57 -2.77
C ILE A 128 -1.11 -16.52 -1.36
N LYS A 129 -1.68 -17.24 -0.38
CA LYS A 129 -1.28 -17.20 1.03
C LYS A 129 0.21 -17.44 1.26
N PRO A 130 0.89 -18.41 0.60
CA PRO A 130 2.32 -18.60 0.78
C PRO A 130 3.12 -17.35 0.41
N VAL A 131 2.76 -16.68 -0.69
CA VAL A 131 3.41 -15.43 -1.11
C VAL A 131 3.08 -14.30 -0.14
N PHE A 132 1.84 -14.21 0.34
CA PHE A 132 1.43 -13.24 1.35
C PHE A 132 2.19 -13.38 2.67
N GLN A 133 2.59 -14.60 3.06
CA GLN A 133 3.36 -14.81 4.28
C GLN A 133 4.86 -14.50 4.12
N MET A 134 5.36 -14.39 2.88
CA MET A 134 6.75 -14.05 2.59
C MET A 134 7.02 -12.54 2.57
N VAL A 135 5.98 -11.73 2.36
CA VAL A 135 6.05 -10.27 2.22
C VAL A 135 5.57 -9.56 3.47
#